data_AF-A0A925NK75-F1
#
_entry.id   AF-A0A925NK75-F1
#
_cell.length_a   1.000
_cell.length_b   1.000
_cell.length_c   1.000
_cell.angle_alpha   90.00
_cell.angle_beta   90.00
_cell.angle_gamma   90.00
#
_symmetry.space_group_name_H-M   'P 1'
#
loop_
_entity.id
_entity.type
_entity.pdbx_description
1 polymer ?
#
loop_
_entity_poly.entity_id
_entity_poly.type
_entity_poly.pdbx_seq_one_letter_code
_entity_poly.pdbx_strand_id
1 'polypeptide(L)'
;MSKPVTKNSIMNQLVALEQFLNRLMEDVEHAKYRRNELVAHAIEDAAASLTLGFKSLAREKLAKAHLHVKNSWLQSSYARQLFDAETVEFELGEGNYLELLDVNGEFLPAANGHFTYLENDLKRIRAEIQSRSGKVK
;
A
#
# COMPACT_ATOMS: atom_id res chain seq x y z
N MET A 1 21.10 12.67 -17.89
CA MET A 1 20.00 13.18 -18.74
C MET A 1 18.94 12.10 -18.84
N SER A 2 17.68 12.32 -18.43
CA SER A 2 16.64 11.30 -18.60
C SER A 2 16.36 11.12 -20.10
N LYS A 3 16.24 9.88 -20.57
CA LYS A 3 15.90 9.62 -21.97
C LYS A 3 14.58 10.31 -22.33
N PRO A 4 14.45 10.90 -23.53
CA PRO A 4 13.21 11.53 -23.95
C PRO A 4 12.08 10.49 -23.99
N VAL A 5 10.93 10.86 -23.45
CA VAL A 5 9.74 10.00 -23.40
C VAL A 5 9.12 9.96 -24.80
N THR A 6 9.29 8.83 -25.50
CA THR A 6 8.72 8.62 -26.84
C THR A 6 7.55 7.64 -26.79
N LYS A 7 6.67 7.69 -27.80
CA LYS A 7 5.55 6.75 -27.95
C LYS A 7 6.02 5.29 -27.90
N ASN A 8 7.10 4.97 -28.61
CA ASN A 8 7.70 3.63 -28.61
C ASN A 8 8.27 3.24 -27.24
N SER A 9 8.91 4.19 -26.52
CA SER A 9 9.40 3.92 -25.18
C SER A 9 8.27 3.59 -24.21
N ILE A 10 7.15 4.33 -24.26
CA ILE A 10 5.99 4.06 -23.40
C ILE A 10 5.35 2.72 -23.78
N MET A 11 5.22 2.43 -25.08
CA MET A 11 4.67 1.15 -25.55
C MET A 11 5.49 -0.03 -25.02
N ASN A 12 6.82 0.01 -25.15
CA ASN A 12 7.70 -1.04 -24.65
C ASN A 12 7.57 -1.22 -23.13
N GLN A 13 7.42 -0.12 -22.39
CA GLN A 13 7.20 -0.17 -20.94
C GLN A 13 5.85 -0.81 -20.58
N LEU A 14 4.76 -0.45 -21.29
CA LEU A 14 3.45 -1.04 -21.06
C LEU A 14 3.44 -2.55 -21.33
N VAL A 15 4.05 -2.99 -22.43
CA VAL A 15 4.14 -4.43 -22.76
C VAL A 15 4.99 -5.19 -21.74
N ALA A 16 6.13 -4.63 -21.33
CA ALA A 16 6.96 -5.26 -20.30
C ALA A 16 6.23 -5.36 -18.96
N LEU A 17 5.44 -4.34 -18.61
CA LEU A 17 4.65 -4.30 -17.39
C LEU A 17 3.48 -5.27 -17.42
N GLU A 18 2.82 -5.43 -18.57
CA GLU A 18 1.78 -6.45 -18.79
C GLU A 18 2.35 -7.86 -18.58
N GLN A 19 3.50 -8.17 -19.18
CA GLN A 19 4.16 -9.46 -18.98
C GLN A 19 4.56 -9.70 -17.53
N PHE A 20 5.09 -8.68 -16.86
CA PHE A 20 5.43 -8.75 -15.44
C PHE A 20 4.20 -9.01 -14.57
N LEU A 21 3.11 -8.29 -14.81
CA LEU A 21 1.87 -8.42 -14.05
C LEU A 21 1.24 -9.80 -14.24
N ASN A 22 1.22 -10.32 -15.48
CA ASN A 22 0.70 -11.65 -15.76
C ASN A 22 1.49 -12.75 -15.02
N ARG A 23 2.82 -12.65 -14.98
CA ARG A 23 3.66 -13.59 -14.20
C ARG A 23 3.37 -13.49 -12.70
N LEU A 24 3.24 -12.29 -12.16
CA LEU A 24 2.88 -12.10 -10.76
C LEU A 24 1.51 -12.71 -10.45
N MET A 25 0.52 -12.53 -11.33
CA MET A 25 -0.80 -13.14 -11.17
C MET A 25 -0.74 -14.66 -11.19
N GLU A 26 0.04 -15.25 -12.10
CA GLU A 26 0.27 -16.69 -12.14
C GLU A 26 0.92 -17.19 -10.85
N ASP A 27 1.96 -16.52 -10.35
CA ASP A 27 2.64 -16.89 -9.10
C ASP A 27 1.67 -16.84 -7.91
N VAL A 28 0.85 -15.79 -7.83
CA VAL A 28 -0.17 -15.62 -6.77
C VAL A 28 -1.27 -16.68 -6.87
N GLU A 29 -1.70 -17.06 -8.07
CA GLU A 29 -2.70 -18.11 -8.24
C GLU A 29 -2.19 -19.49 -7.82
N HIS A 30 -0.91 -19.79 -8.06
CA HIS A 30 -0.28 -21.07 -7.74
C HIS A 30 0.29 -21.16 -6.33
N ALA A 31 0.25 -20.07 -5.56
CA ALA A 31 0.64 -20.06 -4.16
C ALA A 31 -0.20 -21.06 -3.35
N LYS A 32 0.48 -21.89 -2.54
CA LYS A 32 -0.17 -22.92 -1.69
C LYS A 32 -0.54 -22.40 -0.30
N TYR A 33 -0.23 -21.15 -0.03
CA TYR A 33 -0.52 -20.48 1.23
C TYR A 33 -1.65 -19.47 1.04
N ARG A 34 -1.96 -18.73 2.11
CA ARG A 34 -3.07 -17.78 2.11
C ARG A 34 -2.92 -16.73 0.99
N ARG A 35 -4.04 -16.19 0.52
CA ARG A 35 -4.05 -15.05 -0.40
C ARG A 35 -4.11 -13.75 0.40
N ASN A 36 -3.10 -12.90 0.26
CA ASN A 36 -3.09 -11.59 0.89
C ASN A 36 -3.94 -10.60 0.10
N GLU A 37 -4.90 -9.98 0.78
CA GLU A 37 -5.82 -9.00 0.20
C GLU A 37 -5.10 -7.76 -0.33
N LEU A 38 -4.01 -7.32 0.31
CA LEU A 38 -3.19 -6.20 -0.18
C LEU A 38 -2.47 -6.53 -1.47
N VAL A 39 -1.99 -7.78 -1.62
CA VAL A 39 -1.41 -8.25 -2.89
C VAL A 39 -2.48 -8.25 -3.97
N ALA A 40 -3.68 -8.77 -3.68
CA ALA A 40 -4.80 -8.78 -4.62
C ALA A 40 -5.21 -7.36 -5.05
N HIS A 41 -5.42 -6.45 -4.10
CA HIS A 41 -5.76 -5.06 -4.39
C HIS A 41 -4.69 -4.34 -5.18
N ALA A 42 -3.41 -4.52 -4.84
CA ALA A 42 -2.31 -3.91 -5.58
C ALA A 42 -2.21 -4.44 -7.02
N ILE A 43 -2.55 -5.72 -7.26
CA ILE A 43 -2.64 -6.30 -8.61
C ILE A 43 -3.80 -5.70 -9.40
N GLU A 44 -4.98 -5.58 -8.80
CA GLU A 44 -6.17 -4.96 -9.42
C GLU A 44 -5.89 -3.52 -9.82
N ASP A 45 -5.32 -2.75 -8.90
CA ASP A 45 -4.91 -1.37 -9.10
C ASP A 45 -3.85 -1.24 -10.21
N ALA A 46 -2.85 -2.13 -10.22
CA ALA A 46 -1.83 -2.17 -11.26
C ALA A 46 -2.44 -2.44 -12.64
N ALA A 47 -3.39 -3.37 -12.74
CA ALA A 47 -4.10 -3.71 -13.98
C ALA A 47 -4.98 -2.55 -14.48
N ALA A 48 -5.66 -1.85 -13.56
CA ALA A 48 -6.44 -0.67 -13.88
C ALA A 48 -5.55 0.46 -14.42
N SER A 49 -4.43 0.74 -13.73
CA SER A 49 -3.43 1.72 -14.17
C SER A 49 -2.82 1.36 -15.52
N LEU A 50 -2.50 0.09 -15.77
CA LEU A 50 -1.99 -0.40 -17.06
C LEU A 50 -2.99 -0.13 -18.19
N THR A 51 -4.26 -0.45 -17.97
CA THR A 51 -5.36 -0.19 -18.91
C THR A 51 -5.50 1.30 -19.23
N LEU A 52 -5.41 2.16 -18.21
CA LEU A 52 -5.42 3.62 -18.41
C LEU A 52 -4.18 4.12 -19.18
N GLY A 53 -3.04 3.46 -19.00
CA GLY A 53 -1.82 3.68 -19.77
C GLY A 53 -2.01 3.42 -21.26
N PHE A 54 -2.52 2.25 -21.63
CA PHE A 54 -2.85 1.92 -23.02
C PHE A 54 -3.87 2.89 -23.63
N LYS A 55 -4.96 3.20 -22.90
CA LYS A 55 -5.98 4.17 -23.35
C LYS A 55 -5.39 5.57 -23.58
N SER A 56 -4.49 6.01 -22.71
CA SER A 56 -3.83 7.32 -22.83
C SER A 56 -2.83 7.35 -23.98
N LEU A 57 -2.11 6.25 -24.22
CA LEU A 57 -1.19 6.11 -25.35
C LEU A 57 -1.93 6.12 -26.69
N ALA A 58 -3.07 5.42 -26.78
CA ALA A 58 -3.93 5.40 -27.97
C ALA A 58 -4.49 6.79 -28.31
N ARG A 59 -4.70 7.64 -27.30
CA ARG A 59 -5.11 9.05 -27.44
C ARG A 59 -3.93 10.03 -27.59
N GLU A 60 -2.72 9.51 -27.79
CA GLU A 60 -1.47 10.25 -27.93
C GLU A 60 -1.12 11.19 -26.76
N LYS A 61 -1.71 10.93 -25.57
CA LYS A 61 -1.42 11.68 -24.35
C LYS A 61 -0.20 11.08 -23.64
N LEU A 62 0.98 11.27 -24.24
CA LEU A 62 2.22 10.62 -23.81
C LEU A 62 2.57 10.86 -22.33
N ALA A 63 2.41 12.09 -21.83
CA ALA A 63 2.68 12.41 -20.42
C ALA A 63 1.75 11.63 -19.47
N LYS A 64 0.46 11.53 -19.80
CA LYS A 64 -0.50 10.74 -18.99
C LYS A 64 -0.24 9.26 -19.10
N ALA A 65 0.05 8.76 -20.30
CA ALA A 65 0.39 7.35 -20.49
C ALA A 65 1.63 6.95 -19.68
N HIS A 66 2.67 7.78 -19.67
CA HIS A 66 3.88 7.55 -18.87
C HIS A 66 3.61 7.61 -17.35
N LEU A 67 2.73 8.51 -16.89
CA LEU A 67 2.30 8.52 -15.49
C LEU A 67 1.59 7.21 -15.11
N HIS A 68 0.67 6.73 -15.94
CA HIS A 68 -0.03 5.47 -15.70
C HIS A 68 0.90 4.26 -15.71
N VAL A 69 1.92 4.24 -16.58
CA VAL A 69 3.00 3.24 -16.55
C VAL A 69 3.70 3.23 -15.19
N LYS A 70 4.08 4.41 -14.68
CA LYS A 70 4.76 4.52 -13.38
C LYS A 70 3.89 4.05 -12.22
N ASN A 71 2.61 4.43 -12.22
CA ASN A 71 1.67 4.01 -11.18
C ASN A 71 1.47 2.50 -11.19
N SER A 72 1.28 1.91 -12.38
CA SER A 72 1.12 0.47 -12.52
C SER A 72 2.40 -0.28 -12.12
N TRP A 73 3.59 0.25 -12.44
CA TRP A 73 4.87 -0.31 -11.97
C TRP A 73 5.02 -0.23 -10.44
N LEU A 74 4.65 0.89 -9.84
CA LEU A 74 4.70 1.05 -8.38
C LEU A 74 3.80 0.01 -7.69
N GLN A 75 2.58 -0.15 -8.18
CA GLN A 75 1.60 -1.08 -7.62
C GLN A 75 2.03 -2.54 -7.82
N SER A 76 2.50 -2.90 -9.01
CA SER A 76 2.95 -4.27 -9.31
C SER A 76 4.23 -4.64 -8.57
N SER A 77 5.18 -3.70 -8.43
CA SER A 77 6.40 -3.93 -7.65
C SER A 77 6.12 -4.04 -6.14
N TYR A 78 5.20 -3.24 -5.62
CA TYR A 78 4.73 -3.37 -4.23
C TYR A 78 4.09 -4.72 -3.97
N ALA A 79 3.16 -5.14 -4.85
CA ALA A 79 2.50 -6.44 -4.77
C ALA A 79 3.54 -7.59 -4.80
N ARG A 80 4.53 -7.49 -5.68
CA ARG A 80 5.59 -8.50 -5.80
C ARG A 80 6.43 -8.62 -4.53
N GLN A 81 6.86 -7.49 -3.98
CA GLN A 81 7.68 -7.49 -2.76
C GLN A 81 6.92 -8.10 -1.58
N LEU A 82 5.63 -7.78 -1.45
CA LEU A 82 4.79 -8.33 -0.40
C LEU A 82 4.58 -9.84 -0.59
N PHE A 83 4.31 -10.27 -1.83
CA PHE A 83 4.18 -11.69 -2.17
C PHE A 83 5.46 -12.49 -1.91
N ASP A 84 6.61 -11.95 -2.30
CA ASP A 84 7.91 -12.61 -2.08
C ASP A 84 8.23 -12.69 -0.57
N ALA A 85 7.91 -11.65 0.21
CA ALA A 85 8.05 -11.69 1.67
C ALA A 85 7.18 -12.78 2.31
N GLU A 86 5.91 -12.88 1.92
CA GLU A 86 5.03 -13.94 2.41
C GLU A 86 5.47 -15.34 1.97
N THR A 87 6.00 -15.47 0.75
CA THR A 87 6.57 -16.74 0.28
C THR A 87 7.69 -17.18 1.21
N VAL A 88 8.60 -16.27 1.57
CA VAL A 88 9.72 -16.56 2.48
C VAL A 88 9.21 -16.96 3.86
N GLU A 89 8.26 -16.23 4.45
CA GLU A 89 7.71 -16.61 5.77
C GLU A 89 7.04 -17.99 5.73
N PHE A 90 6.28 -18.29 4.67
CA PHE A 90 5.69 -19.60 4.48
C PHE A 90 6.75 -20.71 4.38
N GLU A 91 7.81 -20.51 3.60
CA GLU A 91 8.91 -21.47 3.46
C GLU A 91 9.69 -21.69 4.76
N LEU A 92 9.76 -20.67 5.62
CA LEU A 92 10.36 -20.77 6.96
C LEU A 92 9.44 -21.46 7.99
N GLY A 93 8.20 -21.79 7.61
CA GLY A 93 7.22 -22.42 8.48
C GLY A 93 6.53 -21.46 9.44
N GLU A 94 6.68 -20.15 9.22
CA GLU A 94 5.98 -19.12 9.98
C GLU A 94 4.58 -18.96 9.37
N GLY A 95 3.58 -19.57 10.02
CA GLY A 95 2.16 -19.45 9.63
C GLY A 95 1.48 -18.15 10.10
N ASN A 96 2.23 -17.28 10.78
CA ASN A 96 1.75 -16.03 11.36
C ASN A 96 2.27 -14.85 10.55
N TYR A 97 1.53 -14.48 9.52
CA TYR A 97 1.89 -13.39 8.63
C TYR A 97 1.54 -12.03 9.27
N LEU A 98 2.39 -11.03 9.08
CA LEU A 98 2.11 -9.65 9.46
C LEU A 98 1.00 -9.07 8.57
N GLU A 99 -0.22 -8.94 9.10
CA GLU A 99 -1.32 -8.27 8.39
C GLU A 99 -1.22 -6.76 8.52
N LEU A 100 -0.90 -6.09 7.41
CA LEU A 100 -0.98 -4.64 7.26
C LEU A 100 -2.39 -4.19 6.84
N LEU A 101 -3.43 -4.84 7.36
CA LEU A 101 -4.80 -4.42 7.10
C LEU A 101 -5.10 -3.14 7.90
N ASP A 102 -6.02 -2.32 7.39
CA ASP A 102 -6.62 -1.25 8.19
C ASP A 102 -7.09 -1.90 9.50
N VAL A 103 -6.61 -1.36 10.62
CA VAL A 103 -7.04 -1.78 11.96
C VAL A 103 -8.51 -1.39 12.07
N ASN A 104 -9.40 -2.20 11.50
CA ASN A 104 -10.83 -2.15 11.73
C ASN A 104 -11.22 -3.15 12.84
N GLY A 105 -10.22 -3.75 13.49
CA GLY A 105 -10.39 -4.76 14.52
C GLY A 105 -10.86 -4.15 15.84
N GLU A 106 -11.70 -4.92 16.53
CA GLU A 106 -12.28 -4.82 17.88
C GLU A 106 -11.52 -4.04 18.98
N PHE A 107 -10.24 -3.72 18.79
CA PHE A 107 -9.40 -2.95 19.70
C PHE A 107 -9.61 -1.43 19.60
N LEU A 108 -10.19 -0.92 18.51
CA LEU A 108 -10.40 0.52 18.31
C LEU A 108 -11.23 1.19 19.42
N PRO A 109 -12.37 0.60 19.85
CA PRO A 109 -13.12 1.13 20.99
C PRO A 109 -12.33 1.13 22.30
N ALA A 110 -11.56 0.07 22.55
CA ALA A 110 -10.74 -0.07 23.76
C ALA A 110 -9.58 0.95 23.77
N ALA A 111 -8.89 1.11 22.63
CA ALA A 111 -7.82 2.10 22.46
C ALA A 111 -8.36 3.53 22.61
N ASN A 112 -9.51 3.85 21.99
CA ASN A 112 -10.17 5.15 22.17
C ASN A 112 -10.57 5.40 23.62
N GLY A 113 -11.06 4.37 24.33
CA GLY A 113 -11.36 4.45 25.76
C GLY A 113 -10.12 4.79 26.59
N HIS A 114 -8.99 4.11 26.32
CA HIS A 114 -7.72 4.39 27.00
C HIS A 114 -7.19 5.79 26.71
N PHE A 115 -7.25 6.25 25.45
CA PHE A 115 -6.83 7.61 25.10
C PHE A 115 -7.71 8.68 25.76
N THR A 116 -9.02 8.46 25.82
CA THR A 116 -9.96 9.37 26.50
C THR A 116 -9.67 9.46 28.00
N TYR A 117 -9.37 8.32 28.64
CA TYR A 117 -8.97 8.29 30.05
C TYR A 117 -7.68 9.09 30.28
N LEU A 118 -6.65 8.86 29.47
CA LEU A 118 -5.37 9.57 29.57
C LEU A 118 -5.53 11.07 29.34
N GLU A 119 -6.39 11.48 28.41
CA GLU A 119 -6.67 12.90 28.15
C GLU A 119 -7.32 13.58 29.37
N ASN A 120 -8.29 12.90 30.01
CA ASN A 120 -8.94 13.40 31.21
C ASN A 120 -7.98 13.49 32.40
N ASP A 121 -7.09 12.51 32.53
CA ASP A 121 -6.09 12.52 33.59
C ASP A 121 -5.06 13.65 33.38
N LEU A 122 -4.63 13.88 32.13
CA LEU A 122 -3.78 15.01 31.78
C LEU A 122 -4.46 16.36 32.06
N LYS A 123 -5.76 16.50 31.77
CA LYS A 123 -6.53 17.72 32.09
C LYS A 123 -6.60 17.93 33.59
N ARG A 124 -6.85 16.88 34.37
CA ARG A 124 -6.87 16.92 35.84
C ARG A 124 -5.52 17.36 36.39
N ILE A 125 -4.43 16.72 35.97
CA ILE A 125 -3.07 17.05 36.41
C ILE A 125 -2.74 18.51 36.05
N ARG A 126 -3.11 18.98 34.86
CA ARG A 126 -2.91 20.39 34.46
C ARG A 126 -3.69 21.37 35.35
N ALA A 127 -4.94 21.06 35.70
CA ALA A 127 -5.74 21.88 36.61
C ALA A 127 -5.17 21.88 38.04
N GLU A 128 -4.65 20.74 38.51
CA GLU A 128 -3.94 20.65 39.79
C GLU A 128 -2.66 21.50 39.80
N ILE A 129 -1.88 21.48 38.71
CA ILE A 129 -0.68 22.33 38.57
C ILE A 129 -1.07 23.81 38.56
N GLN A 130 -2.09 24.21 37.81
CA GLN A 130 -2.55 25.60 37.75
C GLN A 130 -3.08 26.10 39.10
N SER A 131 -3.87 25.29 39.80
CA SER A 131 -4.38 25.63 41.14
C SER A 131 -3.30 25.68 42.22
N ARG A 132 -2.22 24.88 42.09
CA ARG A 132 -1.02 24.99 42.93
C ARG A 132 -0.20 26.24 42.60
N SER A 133 -0.08 26.62 41.32
CA SER A 133 0.61 27.86 40.92
C SER A 133 -0.12 29.14 41.36
N GLY A 134 -1.46 29.09 41.47
CA GLY A 134 -2.28 30.20 41.96
C GLY A 134 -2.34 30.36 43.48
N LYS A 135 -1.76 29.41 44.25
CA LYS A 135 -1.67 29.47 45.72
C LYS A 135 -0.34 30.04 46.23
N VAL A 136 0.56 30.47 45.35
CA VAL A 136 1.75 31.25 45.73
C VAL A 136 1.36 32.73 45.67
N LYS A 137 0.76 33.21 46.77
CA LYS A 137 0.71 34.62 47.16
C LYS A 137 1.06 34.70 48.64
#